data_AF-A0A2D5MTL7-F1
#
_entry.id   AF-A0A2D5MTL7-F1
#
_cell.length_a   1.000
_cell.length_b   1.000
_cell.length_c   1.000
_cell.angle_alpha   90.00
_cell.angle_beta   90.00
_cell.angle_gamma   90.00
#
_symmetry.space_group_name_H-M   'P 1'
#
loop_
_entity.id
_entity.type
_entity.pdbx_description
1 polymer ?
#
loop_
_entity_poly.entity_id
_entity_poly.type
_entity_poly.pdbx_seq_one_letter_code
_entity_poly.pdbx_strand_id
1 'polypeptide(L)' 'MLVFIIVGLLLFIMGYGLWLTVGPGKEELRDPIAEHARMHELGIAHGHSSKK' A
#
# COMPACT_ATOMS: atom_id res chain seq x y z
N MET A 1 27.84 19.55 10.20
CA MET A 1 26.56 19.38 10.94
C MET A 1 25.38 19.14 10.01
N LEU A 2 25.12 20.03 9.05
CA LEU A 2 23.98 19.93 8.11
C LEU A 2 23.94 18.63 7.28
N VAL A 3 25.10 18.17 6.78
CA VAL A 3 25.18 16.90 6.02
C VAL A 3 24.71 15.69 6.83
N PHE A 4 25.07 15.60 8.11
CA PHE A 4 24.64 14.49 8.98
C PHE A 4 23.13 14.51 9.23
N ILE A 5 22.53 15.69 9.33
CA ILE A 5 21.08 15.84 9.45
C ILE A 5 20.38 15.34 8.19
N ILE A 6 20.89 15.72 7.00
CA ILE A 6 20.33 15.28 5.72
C ILE A 6 20.43 13.76 5.57
N VAL A 7 21.60 13.19 5.86
CA VAL A 7 21.81 11.74 5.78
C VAL A 7 20.92 11.00 6.77
N GLY A 8 20.80 11.48 8.01
CA GLY A 8 19.89 10.91 9.00
C GLY A 8 18.43 10.94 8.55
N LEU A 9 17.98 12.05 7.96
CA LEU A 9 16.61 12.20 7.44
C LEU A 9 16.35 11.25 6.26
N LEU A 10 17.31 11.10 5.35
CA LEU A 10 17.23 10.17 4.21
C LEU A 10 17.07 8.72 4.68
N LEU A 11 17.91 8.30 5.63
CA LEU A 11 17.83 6.95 6.20
C LEU A 11 16.51 6.72 6.94
N PHE A 12 16.02 7.72 7.67
CA PHE A 12 14.73 7.65 8.34
C PHE A 12 13.56 7.48 7.35
N ILE A 13 13.49 8.31 6.30
CA ILE A 13 12.42 8.24 5.30
C ILE A 13 12.48 6.90 4.54
N MET A 14 13.68 6.45 4.16
CA MET A 14 13.86 5.17 3.50
C MET A 14 13.45 3.99 4.39
N GLY A 15 13.90 3.98 5.65
CA GLY A 15 13.54 2.94 6.61
C GLY A 15 12.03 2.92 6.91
N TYR A 16 11.42 4.09 7.08
CA TYR A 16 9.97 4.22 7.29
C TYR A 16 9.18 3.74 6.07
N GLY A 17 9.61 4.11 4.85
CA GLY A 17 8.99 3.62 3.62
C GLY A 17 9.06 2.11 3.48
N LEU A 18 10.19 1.49 3.84
CA LEU A 18 10.31 0.02 3.86
C LEU A 18 9.41 -0.62 4.91
N TRP A 19 9.33 -0.03 6.11
CA TRP A 19 8.44 -0.51 7.19
C TRP A 19 6.97 -0.47 6.79
N LEU A 20 6.53 0.57 6.07
CA LEU A 20 5.17 0.68 5.54
C LEU A 20 4.88 -0.23 4.33
N THR A 21 5.90 -0.63 3.57
CA THR A 21 5.71 -1.40 2.34
C THR A 21 5.74 -2.90 2.59
N VAL A 22 6.71 -3.39 3.37
CA VAL A 22 6.91 -4.82 3.61
C VAL A 22 6.81 -5.22 5.08
N GLY A 23 6.90 -4.26 6.01
CA GLY A 23 6.81 -4.48 7.45
C GLY A 23 5.38 -4.48 8.01
N PRO A 24 5.23 -4.58 9.34
CA PRO A 24 3.92 -4.64 10.01
C PRO A 24 3.12 -3.34 9.89
N GLY A 25 3.77 -2.22 9.56
CA GLY A 25 3.08 -0.94 9.31
C GLY A 25 2.12 -0.97 8.14
N LYS A 26 2.24 -1.95 7.25
CA LYS A 26 1.31 -2.16 6.12
C LYS A 26 -0.05 -2.69 6.55
N GLU A 27 -0.16 -3.32 7.71
CA GLU A 27 -1.38 -4.02 8.13
C GLU A 27 -2.52 -3.07 8.52
N GLU A 28 -2.18 -1.86 9.00
CA GLU A 28 -3.16 -0.78 9.24
C GLU A 28 -3.46 0.04 7.98
N LEU A 29 -2.65 -0.09 6.93
CA LEU A 29 -2.85 0.62 5.66
C LEU A 29 -3.92 -0.11 4.84
N ARG A 30 -4.96 0.63 4.44
CA ARG A 30 -5.99 0.11 3.55
C ARG A 30 -5.35 -0.30 2.23
N ASP A 31 -5.42 -1.60 1.89
CA ASP A 31 -4.91 -2.12 0.62
C ASP A 31 -6.03 -2.16 -0.45
N PRO A 32 -6.12 -1.15 -1.34
CA PRO A 32 -7.11 -1.16 -2.41
C PRO A 32 -6.89 -2.26 -3.44
N ILE A 33 -5.68 -2.83 -3.54
CA ILE A 33 -5.36 -3.91 -4.47
C ILE A 33 -5.92 -5.22 -3.94
N ALA A 34 -5.73 -5.51 -2.64
CA ALA A 34 -6.34 -6.68 -2.00
C ALA A 34 -7.87 -6.62 -2.08
N GLU A 35 -8.48 -5.45 -1.82
CA GLU A 35 -9.93 -5.28 -1.96
C GLU A 35 -10.39 -5.45 -3.42
N HIS A 36 -9.64 -4.91 -4.39
CA HIS A 36 -9.96 -5.08 -5.80
C HIS A 36 -9.82 -6.53 -6.26
N ALA A 37 -8.76 -7.24 -5.85
CA ALA A 37 -8.57 -8.66 -6.10
C ALA A 37 -9.71 -9.49 -5.50
N ARG A 38 -10.13 -9.18 -4.26
CA ARG A 38 -11.29 -9.81 -3.62
C ARG A 38 -12.57 -9.60 -4.42
N MET A 39 -12.78 -8.40 -4.98
CA MET A 39 -13.94 -8.14 -5.86
C MET A 39 -13.88 -8.93 -7.18
N HIS A 40 -12.69 -9.23 -7.69
CA HIS A 40 -12.51 -10.12 -8.84
C HIS A 40 -12.81 -11.58 -8.50
N GLU A 41 -12.34 -12.08 -7.35
CA GLU A 41 -12.64 -13.42 -6.86
C GLU A 41 -14.13 -13.64 -6.59
N LEU A 42 -14.80 -12.63 -6.03
CA LEU A 42 -16.23 -12.63 -5.76
C LEU A 42 -17.08 -12.40 -7.03
N GLY A 43 -16.46 -12.16 -8.19
CA GLY A 43 -17.15 -11.99 -9.47
C GLY A 43 -17.98 -10.70 -9.58
N ILE A 44 -17.79 -9.74 -8.69
CA ILE A 44 -18.52 -8.47 -8.62
C ILE A 44 -17.79 -7.30 -9.32
N ALA A 45 -16.49 -7.45 -9.62
CA ALA A 45 -15.67 -6.40 -10.21
C ALA A 45 -16.01 -6.06 -11.67
N HIS A 46 -16.54 -7.01 -12.45
CA HIS A 46 -16.94 -6.80 -13.84
C HIS A 46 -18.46 -6.80 -13.93
N GLY A 47 -19.05 -5.61 -13.90
CA GLY A 47 -20.47 -5.41 -14.11
C GLY A 47 -20.90 -5.90 -15.49
N HIS A 48 -21.40 -7.13 -15.59
CA HIS A 48 -22.38 -7.45 -16.61
C HIS A 48 -23.74 -6.97 -16.10
N SER A 49 -24.06 -5.73 -16.47
CA SER A 49 -25.44 -5.33 -16.72
C SER A 49 -26.05 -6.34 -17.71
N SER A 50 -26.70 -7.37 -17.20
CA SER A 50 -27.64 -8.16 -17.98
C SER A 50 -29.03 -7.81 -17.51
N LYS A 51 -29.57 -6.71 -18.06
CA LYS A 51 -31.00 -6.68 -18.32
C LYS A 51 -31.30 -7.83 -19.28
N LYS A 52 -31.98 -8.86 -18.79
CA LYS A 52 -32.95 -9.61 -19.57
C LYS A 52 -34.31 -9.38 -18.95
#